data_AF-A0A1V6U3V8-F1
#
_entry.id   AF-A0A1V6U3V8-F1
#
_cell.length_a   1.000
_cell.length_b   1.000
_cell.length_c   1.000
_cell.angle_alpha   90.00
_cell.angle_beta   90.00
_cell.angle_gamma   90.00
#
_symmetry.space_group_name_H-M   'P 1'
#
loop_
_entity.id
_entity.type
_entity.pdbx_description
1 polymer ?
#
loop_
_entity_poly.entity_id
_entity_poly.type
_entity_poly.pdbx_seq_one_letter_code
_entity_poly.pdbx_strand_id
1 'polypeptide(L)'
;MTSPRTWFDQGPSRGHYERGSIITTDDGTRWEILERLKQDDIQRVAQSRISPSHATLKMSCIKPNANPSERSTTEAMLRVYLQIPHIGSEFGDSDTRAAQADDTFQPEELEAYTILSDHPTVSKFTPKMLGSKVSKQGPSGFVPGGFLIVVVWERVQGLPIGDLTGMATGYWALPRHERAEIREHFERTFKEISSTVGIWPLPTSPHRLVWNPTTETLFWVGFRWIIRKKNRLWDRGCLPTFDLVKTPNNRWTRRDWDGDTTGWEY
;
A
#
# COMPACT_ATOMS: atom_id res chain seq x y z
N MET A 1 -8.78 -12.41 -23.42
CA MET A 1 -8.65 -11.50 -22.27
C MET A 1 -10.06 -11.17 -21.81
N THR A 2 -10.49 -11.71 -20.68
CA THR A 2 -11.77 -11.34 -20.04
C THR A 2 -11.61 -9.92 -19.47
N SER A 3 -12.54 -9.02 -19.77
CA SER A 3 -12.56 -7.68 -19.15
C SER A 3 -12.42 -7.81 -17.63
N PRO A 4 -11.64 -6.94 -16.97
CA PRO A 4 -11.49 -6.98 -15.52
C PRO A 4 -12.89 -6.90 -14.89
N ARG A 5 -13.22 -7.87 -14.04
CA ARG A 5 -14.54 -7.92 -13.41
C ARG A 5 -14.63 -6.80 -12.41
N THR A 6 -15.70 -6.02 -12.52
CA THR A 6 -15.91 -4.85 -11.68
C THR A 6 -16.72 -5.21 -10.44
N TRP A 7 -16.11 -5.95 -9.52
CA TRP A 7 -16.79 -6.43 -8.30
C TRP A 7 -17.43 -5.31 -7.47
N PHE A 8 -16.86 -4.11 -7.48
CA PHE A 8 -17.44 -2.96 -6.77
C PHE A 8 -18.51 -2.19 -7.58
N ASP A 9 -18.72 -2.51 -8.87
CA ASP A 9 -19.70 -1.85 -9.75
C ASP A 9 -20.93 -2.71 -10.04
N GLN A 10 -21.01 -3.87 -9.39
CA GLN A 10 -22.06 -4.85 -9.63
C GLN A 10 -22.59 -5.44 -8.34
N GLY A 11 -23.76 -6.08 -8.47
CA GLY A 11 -24.36 -6.86 -7.41
C GLY A 11 -24.45 -6.10 -6.09
N PRO A 12 -24.07 -6.73 -4.96
CA PRO A 12 -24.21 -6.15 -3.61
C PRO A 12 -23.31 -4.95 -3.31
N SER A 13 -22.31 -4.67 -4.16
CA SER A 13 -21.37 -3.55 -3.93
C SER A 13 -21.69 -2.31 -4.76
N ARG A 14 -22.60 -2.42 -5.75
CA ARG A 14 -22.95 -1.32 -6.64
C ARG A 14 -23.47 -0.12 -5.86
N GLY A 15 -22.89 1.06 -6.11
CA GLY A 15 -23.32 2.33 -5.51
C GLY A 15 -22.84 2.57 -4.08
N HIS A 16 -22.19 1.60 -3.42
CA HIS A 16 -21.75 1.76 -2.03
C HIS A 16 -20.47 2.60 -1.88
N TYR A 17 -19.65 2.65 -2.92
CA TYR A 17 -18.29 3.24 -2.87
C TYR A 17 -18.13 4.42 -3.83
N GLU A 18 -19.23 5.16 -4.07
CA GLU A 18 -19.23 6.37 -4.89
C GLU A 18 -18.74 7.59 -4.10
N ARG A 19 -18.40 8.65 -4.83
CA ARG A 19 -18.03 9.93 -4.22
C ARG A 19 -19.17 10.44 -3.31
N GLY A 20 -18.82 10.90 -2.11
CA GLY A 20 -19.75 11.34 -1.08
C GLY A 20 -20.28 10.22 -0.17
N SER A 21 -20.06 8.95 -0.50
CA SER A 21 -20.39 7.85 0.40
C SER A 21 -19.53 7.91 1.68
N ILE A 22 -20.14 7.51 2.80
CA ILE A 22 -19.49 7.51 4.11
C ILE A 22 -19.11 6.09 4.52
N ILE A 23 -17.84 5.88 4.85
CA ILE A 23 -17.33 4.68 5.51
C ILE A 23 -17.09 4.97 6.98
N THR A 24 -17.48 4.05 7.87
CA THR A 24 -17.24 4.15 9.31
C THR A 24 -16.33 3.02 9.76
N THR A 25 -15.22 3.35 10.42
CA THR A 25 -14.26 2.41 11.01
C THR A 25 -14.74 1.93 12.40
N ASP A 26 -14.12 0.88 12.94
CA ASP A 26 -14.54 0.23 14.19
C ASP A 26 -14.44 1.15 15.42
N ASP A 27 -13.58 2.16 15.36
CA ASP A 27 -13.46 3.23 16.35
C ASP A 27 -14.57 4.30 16.24
N GLY A 28 -15.49 4.16 15.30
CA GLY A 28 -16.56 5.12 15.02
C GLY A 28 -16.15 6.30 14.14
N THR A 29 -14.89 6.39 13.70
CA THR A 29 -14.44 7.46 12.81
C THR A 29 -15.10 7.33 11.45
N ARG A 30 -15.57 8.46 10.90
CA ARG A 30 -16.25 8.54 9.61
C ARG A 30 -15.31 9.09 8.54
N TRP A 31 -15.43 8.58 7.32
CA TRP A 31 -14.64 8.94 6.15
C TRP A 31 -15.54 9.11 4.93
N GLU A 32 -15.54 10.30 4.33
CA GLU A 32 -16.23 10.59 3.08
C GLU A 32 -15.33 10.29 1.89
N ILE A 33 -15.81 9.50 0.94
CA ILE A 33 -15.07 9.15 -0.28
C ILE A 33 -14.98 10.36 -1.21
N LEU A 34 -13.76 10.71 -1.60
CA LEU A 34 -13.49 11.78 -2.56
C LEU A 34 -13.36 11.25 -3.99
N GLU A 35 -12.60 10.17 -4.16
CA GLU A 35 -12.27 9.61 -5.46
C GLU A 35 -11.96 8.11 -5.39
N ARG A 36 -12.38 7.37 -6.42
CA ARG A 36 -11.99 5.98 -6.67
C ARG A 36 -10.70 5.96 -7.49
N LEU A 37 -9.67 5.30 -6.98
CA LEU A 37 -8.33 5.37 -7.57
C LEU A 37 -7.97 4.10 -8.34
N LYS A 38 -8.16 2.94 -7.73
CA LYS A 38 -7.77 1.68 -8.34
C LYS A 38 -8.57 0.51 -7.80
N GLN A 39 -9.03 -0.35 -8.70
CA GLN A 39 -9.60 -1.64 -8.38
C GLN A 39 -8.70 -2.74 -8.93
N ASP A 40 -8.53 -3.81 -8.15
CA ASP A 40 -7.83 -5.03 -8.55
C ASP A 40 -8.57 -6.23 -7.95
N ASP A 41 -8.44 -7.42 -8.55
CA ASP A 41 -8.93 -8.66 -7.97
C ASP A 41 -7.93 -9.81 -8.14
N ILE A 42 -8.01 -10.76 -7.22
CA ILE A 42 -7.30 -12.03 -7.23
C ILE A 42 -8.36 -13.11 -7.07
N GLN A 43 -8.90 -13.60 -8.17
CA GLN A 43 -9.77 -14.76 -8.17
C GLN A 43 -8.96 -16.04 -8.33
N ARG A 44 -9.29 -17.07 -7.56
CA ARG A 44 -8.60 -18.36 -7.56
C ARG A 44 -9.58 -19.50 -7.83
N VAL A 45 -9.06 -20.60 -8.36
CA VAL A 45 -9.79 -21.87 -8.36
C VAL A 45 -9.95 -22.37 -6.92
N ALA A 46 -10.94 -23.24 -6.69
CA ALA A 46 -11.09 -23.93 -5.42
C ALA A 46 -9.77 -24.64 -5.02
N GLN A 47 -9.53 -24.79 -3.72
CA GLN A 47 -8.37 -25.49 -3.14
C GLN A 47 -7.01 -24.76 -3.25
N SER A 48 -6.96 -23.53 -3.77
CA SER A 48 -5.75 -22.70 -3.68
C SER A 48 -5.42 -22.39 -2.20
N ARG A 49 -4.20 -22.73 -1.77
CA ARG A 49 -3.75 -22.55 -0.36
C ARG A 49 -2.99 -21.25 -0.11
N ILE A 50 -2.91 -20.34 -1.09
CA ILE A 50 -2.06 -19.13 -0.98
C ILE A 50 -2.82 -17.99 -0.28
N SER A 51 -4.00 -17.64 -0.79
CA SER A 51 -4.88 -16.62 -0.25
C SER A 51 -6.30 -16.83 -0.78
N PRO A 52 -7.34 -16.42 -0.03
CA PRO A 52 -8.71 -16.48 -0.50
C PRO A 52 -8.90 -15.57 -1.72
N SER A 53 -9.92 -15.88 -2.51
CA SER A 53 -10.33 -15.05 -3.64
C SER A 53 -10.87 -13.72 -3.13
N HIS A 54 -10.32 -12.60 -3.60
CA HIS A 54 -10.73 -11.28 -3.13
C HIS A 54 -10.57 -10.18 -4.16
N ALA A 55 -11.42 -9.16 -4.06
CA ALA A 55 -11.31 -7.91 -4.78
C ALA A 55 -10.88 -6.80 -3.83
N THR A 56 -10.25 -5.77 -4.38
CA THR A 56 -9.80 -4.59 -3.65
C THR A 56 -10.20 -3.31 -4.37
N LEU A 57 -10.58 -2.29 -3.60
CA LEU A 57 -10.83 -0.93 -4.11
C LEU A 57 -10.09 0.08 -3.27
N LYS A 58 -9.11 0.78 -3.88
CA LYS A 58 -8.36 1.89 -3.31
C LYS A 58 -9.05 3.21 -3.64
N MET A 59 -9.20 4.06 -2.64
CA MET A 59 -9.86 5.36 -2.72
C MET A 59 -9.07 6.44 -1.96
N SER A 60 -9.33 7.70 -2.27
CA SER A 60 -9.04 8.82 -1.39
C SER A 60 -10.29 9.21 -0.62
N CYS A 61 -10.12 9.68 0.61
CA CYS A 61 -11.21 10.07 1.49
C CYS A 61 -10.80 11.21 2.40
N ILE A 62 -11.78 11.80 3.09
CA ILE A 62 -11.57 12.89 4.04
C ILE A 62 -12.45 12.68 5.27
N LYS A 63 -12.02 13.16 6.44
CA LYS A 63 -12.93 13.26 7.59
C LYS A 63 -14.09 14.21 7.26
N PRO A 64 -15.36 13.79 7.41
CA PRO A 64 -16.51 14.68 7.22
C PRO A 64 -16.41 15.89 8.14
N ASN A 65 -16.78 17.06 7.65
CA ASN A 65 -16.70 18.33 8.37
C ASN A 65 -15.28 18.78 8.76
N ALA A 66 -14.24 18.28 8.08
CA ALA A 66 -12.92 18.87 8.22
C ALA A 66 -12.96 20.36 7.88
N ASN A 67 -12.37 21.20 8.75
CA ASN A 67 -12.18 22.61 8.45
C ASN A 67 -11.45 22.74 7.10
N PRO A 68 -11.88 23.65 6.20
CA PRO A 68 -11.20 23.82 4.91
C PRO A 68 -9.70 24.11 5.05
N SER A 69 -9.28 24.74 6.14
CA SER A 69 -7.87 25.00 6.50
C SER A 69 -7.08 23.76 6.91
N GLU A 70 -7.75 22.67 7.31
CA GLU A 70 -7.16 21.39 7.75
C GLU A 70 -7.36 20.28 6.72
N ARG A 71 -7.84 20.62 5.53
CA ARG A 71 -8.19 19.64 4.49
C ARG A 71 -7.00 18.73 4.12
N SER A 72 -5.81 19.29 3.98
CA SER A 72 -4.60 18.50 3.65
C SER A 72 -4.18 17.52 4.75
N THR A 73 -4.48 17.82 6.01
CA THR A 73 -4.18 16.98 7.18
C THR A 73 -5.30 16.01 7.53
N THR A 74 -6.46 16.14 6.89
CA THR A 74 -7.65 15.31 7.13
C THR A 74 -7.96 14.38 5.96
N GLU A 75 -7.24 14.52 4.84
CA GLU A 75 -7.26 13.58 3.73
C GLU A 75 -6.51 12.29 4.08
N ALA A 76 -7.08 11.19 3.63
CA ALA A 76 -6.58 9.85 3.87
C ALA A 76 -6.75 8.98 2.64
N MET A 77 -6.05 7.86 2.66
CA MET A 77 -6.20 6.78 1.71
C MET A 77 -6.99 5.66 2.37
N LEU A 78 -7.87 5.03 1.60
CA LEU A 78 -8.70 3.94 2.06
C LEU A 78 -8.59 2.77 1.09
N ARG A 79 -8.60 1.54 1.62
CA ARG A 79 -8.81 0.34 0.81
C ARG A 79 -9.84 -0.58 1.44
N VAL A 80 -10.74 -1.05 0.58
CA VAL A 80 -11.69 -2.12 0.89
C VAL A 80 -11.14 -3.41 0.33
N TYR A 81 -11.15 -4.47 1.13
CA TYR A 81 -10.91 -5.86 0.77
C TYR A 81 -12.22 -6.60 0.88
N LEU A 82 -12.69 -7.17 -0.22
CA LEU A 82 -13.97 -7.86 -0.34
C LEU A 82 -13.70 -9.29 -0.77
N GLN A 83 -14.14 -10.27 0.02
CA GLN A 83 -14.06 -11.66 -0.41
C GLN A 83 -15.00 -11.90 -1.60
N ILE A 84 -14.49 -12.55 -2.65
CA ILE A 84 -15.25 -12.87 -3.86
C ILE A 84 -15.24 -14.39 -4.09
N PRO A 85 -16.16 -14.93 -4.89
CA PRO A 85 -16.27 -16.38 -5.08
C PRO A 85 -15.08 -16.91 -5.89
N HIS A 86 -14.76 -18.17 -5.70
CA HIS A 86 -13.81 -18.89 -6.55
C HIS A 86 -14.25 -18.89 -8.02
N ILE A 87 -13.28 -19.00 -8.92
CA ILE A 87 -13.52 -19.19 -10.35
C ILE A 87 -14.42 -20.41 -10.55
N GLY A 88 -15.53 -20.23 -11.26
CA GLY A 88 -16.53 -21.26 -11.53
C GLY A 88 -17.69 -21.35 -10.53
N SER A 89 -17.63 -20.61 -9.42
CA SER A 89 -18.67 -20.64 -8.37
C SER A 89 -19.49 -19.34 -8.26
N GLU A 90 -19.24 -18.37 -9.15
CA GLU A 90 -19.82 -17.03 -9.05
C GLU A 90 -21.34 -17.04 -9.21
N PHE A 91 -21.84 -17.95 -10.04
CA PHE A 91 -23.26 -18.16 -10.31
C PHE A 91 -23.83 -19.36 -9.54
N GLY A 92 -23.06 -19.95 -8.61
CA GLY A 92 -23.55 -21.01 -7.73
C GLY A 92 -24.69 -20.52 -6.83
N ASP A 93 -25.31 -21.44 -6.10
CA ASP A 93 -26.27 -21.05 -5.07
C ASP A 93 -25.56 -20.34 -3.88
N SER A 94 -26.35 -19.73 -3.01
CA SER A 94 -25.84 -18.97 -1.87
C SER A 94 -25.02 -19.83 -0.90
N ASP A 95 -25.41 -21.09 -0.68
CA ASP A 95 -24.77 -21.97 0.29
C ASP A 95 -23.41 -22.43 -0.24
N THR A 96 -23.32 -22.74 -1.53
CA THR A 96 -22.06 -23.04 -2.22
C THR A 96 -21.05 -21.88 -2.10
N ARG A 97 -21.51 -20.63 -2.20
CA ARG A 97 -20.62 -19.47 -2.01
C ARG A 97 -20.31 -19.23 -0.53
N ALA A 98 -21.29 -19.36 0.36
CA ALA A 98 -21.11 -19.15 1.80
C ALA A 98 -20.07 -20.13 2.40
N ALA A 99 -20.03 -21.37 1.90
CA ALA A 99 -19.02 -22.36 2.29
C ALA A 99 -17.57 -21.94 1.98
N GLN A 100 -17.36 -20.90 1.17
CA GLN A 100 -16.03 -20.37 0.84
C GLN A 100 -15.57 -19.27 1.81
N ALA A 101 -16.45 -18.78 2.69
CA ALA A 101 -16.14 -17.71 3.63
C ALA A 101 -14.88 -18.03 4.44
N ASP A 102 -13.94 -17.08 4.46
CA ASP A 102 -12.71 -17.18 5.24
C ASP A 102 -12.78 -16.14 6.36
N ASP A 103 -12.80 -16.61 7.60
CA ASP A 103 -12.83 -15.76 8.80
C ASP A 103 -11.44 -15.53 9.41
N THR A 104 -10.40 -16.11 8.83
CA THR A 104 -9.01 -16.00 9.28
C THR A 104 -8.19 -15.01 8.45
N PHE A 105 -8.68 -14.64 7.27
CA PHE A 105 -7.96 -13.73 6.38
C PHE A 105 -7.75 -12.34 6.99
N GLN A 106 -6.49 -11.91 6.99
CA GLN A 106 -6.10 -10.56 7.33
C GLN A 106 -5.15 -10.02 6.25
N PRO A 107 -5.44 -8.85 5.65
CA PRO A 107 -4.54 -8.28 4.64
C PRO A 107 -3.24 -7.80 5.30
N GLU A 108 -2.11 -8.09 4.65
CA GLU A 108 -0.78 -7.63 5.09
C GLU A 108 -0.72 -6.11 5.32
N GLU A 109 -1.49 -5.34 4.55
CA GLU A 109 -1.58 -3.89 4.69
C GLU A 109 -2.11 -3.44 6.05
N LEU A 110 -3.10 -4.16 6.60
CA LEU A 110 -3.65 -3.84 7.92
C LEU A 110 -2.59 -4.07 9.00
N GLU A 111 -1.93 -5.23 8.98
CA GLU A 111 -0.85 -5.54 9.92
C GLU A 111 0.32 -4.56 9.79
N ALA A 112 0.73 -4.26 8.56
CA ALA A 112 1.83 -3.34 8.29
C ALA A 112 1.57 -1.97 8.90
N TYR A 113 0.42 -1.35 8.60
CA TYR A 113 0.14 -0.01 9.13
C TYR A 113 -0.04 -0.01 10.64
N THR A 114 -0.59 -1.06 11.26
CA THR A 114 -0.62 -1.18 12.72
C THR A 114 0.79 -1.15 13.31
N ILE A 115 1.68 -2.06 12.87
CA ILE A 115 3.05 -2.16 13.41
C ILE A 115 3.86 -0.87 13.16
N LEU A 116 3.76 -0.30 11.96
CA LEU A 116 4.49 0.90 11.59
C LEU A 116 4.05 2.13 12.40
N SER A 117 2.74 2.23 12.70
CA SER A 117 2.18 3.36 13.45
C SER A 117 2.50 3.30 14.93
N ASP A 118 2.52 2.10 15.51
CA ASP A 118 2.82 1.88 16.93
C ASP A 118 4.31 2.10 17.24
N HIS A 119 5.19 2.06 16.23
CA HIS A 119 6.61 2.26 16.43
C HIS A 119 6.98 3.77 16.51
N PRO A 120 7.63 4.23 17.59
CA PRO A 120 7.84 5.66 17.86
C PRO A 120 8.76 6.38 16.85
N THR A 121 9.74 5.67 16.29
CA THR A 121 10.66 6.25 15.29
C THR A 121 10.14 6.10 13.87
N VAL A 122 9.80 4.86 13.46
CA VAL A 122 9.37 4.52 12.10
C VAL A 122 8.11 5.27 11.67
N SER A 123 7.14 5.48 12.56
CA SER A 123 5.92 6.26 12.28
C SER A 123 6.15 7.71 11.85
N LYS A 124 7.38 8.23 11.96
CA LYS A 124 7.75 9.58 11.48
C LYS A 124 8.04 9.62 9.98
N PHE A 125 8.26 8.47 9.35
CA PHE A 125 8.60 8.36 7.92
C PHE A 125 7.84 7.23 7.21
N THR A 126 6.70 6.83 7.77
CA THR A 126 5.72 5.92 7.16
C THR A 126 4.31 6.47 7.38
N PRO A 127 3.34 6.17 6.49
CA PRO A 127 1.95 6.56 6.72
C PRO A 127 1.41 5.97 8.02
N LYS A 128 0.71 6.79 8.79
CA LYS A 128 0.01 6.34 10.00
C LYS A 128 -1.30 5.64 9.67
N MET A 129 -1.63 4.64 10.48
CA MET A 129 -2.93 4.00 10.53
C MET A 129 -3.93 4.96 11.14
N LEU A 130 -5.05 5.17 10.46
CA LEU A 130 -6.10 6.10 10.88
C LEU A 130 -7.38 5.39 11.32
N GLY A 131 -7.55 4.13 10.94
CA GLY A 131 -8.65 3.29 11.38
C GLY A 131 -8.84 2.07 10.49
N SER A 132 -9.48 1.04 11.01
CA SER A 132 -9.87 -0.16 10.26
C SER A 132 -11.29 -0.55 10.58
N LYS A 133 -11.87 -1.38 9.71
CA LYS A 133 -13.09 -2.13 10.00
C LYS A 133 -12.93 -3.56 9.55
N VAL A 134 -13.12 -4.52 10.44
CA VAL A 134 -13.15 -5.95 10.09
C VAL A 134 -14.57 -6.45 10.25
N SER A 135 -15.20 -6.84 9.15
CA SER A 135 -16.60 -7.26 9.15
C SER A 135 -16.84 -8.45 8.22
N LYS A 136 -18.03 -9.05 8.32
CA LYS A 136 -18.50 -10.14 7.45
C LYS A 136 -19.58 -9.62 6.50
N GLN A 137 -19.61 -10.17 5.29
CA GLN A 137 -20.65 -9.92 4.30
C GLN A 137 -21.98 -10.51 4.76
N GLY A 138 -23.06 -9.78 4.52
CA GLY A 138 -24.42 -10.25 4.80
C GLY A 138 -24.88 -11.38 3.86
N PRO A 139 -26.12 -11.88 4.05
CA PRO A 139 -26.67 -12.99 3.27
C PRO A 139 -26.71 -12.76 1.75
N SER A 140 -26.82 -11.50 1.33
CA SER A 140 -26.82 -11.12 -0.08
C SER A 140 -25.42 -10.85 -0.65
N GLY A 141 -24.35 -10.97 0.15
CA GLY A 141 -22.98 -10.72 -0.28
C GLY A 141 -22.52 -11.65 -1.40
N PHE A 142 -21.41 -11.31 -2.05
CA PHE A 142 -20.84 -12.20 -3.06
C PHE A 142 -20.42 -13.53 -2.45
N VAL A 143 -19.81 -13.49 -1.26
CA VAL A 143 -19.52 -14.63 -0.42
C VAL A 143 -20.20 -14.37 0.92
N PRO A 144 -21.43 -14.87 1.15
CA PRO A 144 -22.13 -14.67 2.42
C PRO A 144 -21.30 -15.17 3.60
N GLY A 145 -21.15 -14.34 4.63
CA GLY A 145 -20.27 -14.62 5.77
C GLY A 145 -18.77 -14.42 5.50
N GLY A 146 -18.36 -14.21 4.25
CA GLY A 146 -16.98 -13.90 3.87
C GLY A 146 -16.55 -12.51 4.32
N PHE A 147 -15.24 -12.25 4.32
CA PHE A 147 -14.74 -10.99 4.87
C PHE A 147 -15.10 -9.75 4.03
N LEU A 148 -15.20 -8.63 4.74
CA LEU A 148 -15.24 -7.27 4.25
C LEU A 148 -14.40 -6.40 5.18
N ILE A 149 -13.19 -6.06 4.74
CA ILE A 149 -12.19 -5.37 5.56
C ILE A 149 -11.91 -3.99 4.97
N VAL A 150 -11.91 -2.96 5.81
CA VAL A 150 -11.52 -1.59 5.45
C VAL A 150 -10.24 -1.25 6.19
N VAL A 151 -9.29 -0.65 5.49
CA VAL A 151 -8.06 -0.10 6.05
C VAL A 151 -7.97 1.37 5.63
N VAL A 152 -7.76 2.27 6.59
CA VAL A 152 -7.63 3.71 6.36
C VAL A 152 -6.29 4.17 6.92
N TRP A 153 -5.49 4.85 6.09
CA TRP A 153 -4.17 5.33 6.46
C TRP A 153 -3.91 6.73 5.89
N GLU A 154 -2.91 7.39 6.46
CA GLU A 154 -2.50 8.74 6.12
C GLU A 154 -2.17 8.90 4.62
N ARG A 155 -2.69 9.98 4.03
CA ARG A 155 -2.21 10.46 2.74
C ARG A 155 -0.99 11.33 2.99
N VAL A 156 0.20 10.78 2.75
CA VAL A 156 1.46 11.53 2.86
C VAL A 156 1.52 12.64 1.81
N GLN A 157 1.86 13.85 2.26
CA GLN A 157 2.13 15.00 1.40
C GLN A 157 3.59 14.99 0.94
N GLY A 158 3.83 15.40 -0.30
CA GLY A 158 5.17 15.51 -0.87
C GLY A 158 5.22 15.11 -2.34
N LEU A 159 6.44 15.08 -2.88
CA LEU A 159 6.77 14.68 -4.24
C LEU A 159 7.03 13.16 -4.30
N PRO A 160 6.20 12.37 -5.00
CA PRO A 160 6.58 11.01 -5.35
C PRO A 160 7.84 11.04 -6.20
N ILE A 161 8.90 10.36 -5.76
CA ILE A 161 10.19 10.47 -6.43
C ILE A 161 10.33 9.51 -7.62
N GLY A 162 9.41 8.56 -7.76
CA GLY A 162 9.29 7.73 -8.95
C GLY A 162 7.86 7.49 -9.40
N ASP A 163 7.73 6.97 -10.61
CA ASP A 163 6.46 6.69 -11.25
C ASP A 163 6.18 5.17 -11.36
N LEU A 164 5.00 4.83 -11.90
CA LEU A 164 4.55 3.45 -12.03
C LEU A 164 5.33 2.63 -13.06
N THR A 165 6.23 3.23 -13.85
CA THR A 165 7.13 2.52 -14.77
C THR A 165 8.36 1.96 -14.05
N GLY A 166 8.55 2.33 -12.78
CA GLY A 166 9.69 1.90 -11.97
C GLY A 166 10.90 2.84 -12.04
N MET A 167 10.77 3.97 -12.74
CA MET A 167 11.80 5.00 -12.88
C MET A 167 11.63 6.08 -11.79
N ALA A 168 12.75 6.59 -11.26
CA ALA A 168 12.77 7.69 -10.30
C ALA A 168 12.72 9.06 -11.02
N THR A 169 11.74 9.26 -11.90
CA THR A 169 11.62 10.47 -12.73
C THR A 169 11.51 11.75 -11.89
N GLY A 170 10.75 11.70 -10.80
CA GLY A 170 10.63 12.81 -9.84
C GLY A 170 11.96 13.12 -9.15
N TYR A 171 12.72 12.10 -8.77
CA TYR A 171 14.05 12.25 -8.16
C TYR A 171 15.05 12.93 -9.11
N TRP A 172 15.18 12.41 -10.34
CA TRP A 172 16.18 12.89 -11.31
C TRP A 172 15.90 14.30 -11.83
N ALA A 173 14.68 14.79 -11.69
CA ALA A 173 14.33 16.18 -11.98
C ALA A 173 14.84 17.17 -10.91
N LEU A 174 15.24 16.69 -9.72
CA LEU A 174 15.67 17.55 -8.62
C LEU A 174 17.14 18.00 -8.76
N PRO A 175 17.47 19.19 -8.21
CA PRO A 175 18.85 19.64 -8.10
C PRO A 175 19.75 18.62 -7.39
N ARG A 176 21.04 18.64 -7.70
CA ARG A 176 22.02 17.68 -7.14
C ARG A 176 22.08 17.68 -5.61
N HIS A 177 21.91 18.82 -4.96
CA HIS A 177 21.96 18.91 -3.50
C HIS A 177 20.76 18.19 -2.86
N GLU A 178 19.54 18.41 -3.36
CA GLU A 178 18.33 17.77 -2.86
C GLU A 178 18.34 16.26 -3.10
N ARG A 179 18.89 15.81 -4.24
CA ARG A 179 19.12 14.38 -4.48
C ARG A 179 20.09 13.77 -3.46
N ALA A 180 21.10 14.51 -3.02
CA ALA A 180 22.02 14.06 -1.98
C ALA A 180 21.33 13.93 -0.62
N GLU A 181 20.51 14.90 -0.22
CA GLU A 181 19.69 14.85 0.99
C GLU A 181 18.76 13.64 0.99
N ILE A 182 18.05 13.40 -0.12
CA ILE A 182 17.18 12.22 -0.26
C ILE A 182 17.96 10.92 -0.02
N ARG A 183 19.18 10.77 -0.55
CA ARG A 183 19.99 9.56 -0.33
C ARG A 183 20.42 9.41 1.13
N GLU A 184 20.76 10.50 1.81
CA GLU A 184 21.10 10.48 3.24
C GLU A 184 19.88 10.06 4.08
N HIS A 185 18.70 10.61 3.78
CA HIS A 185 17.45 10.22 4.44
C HIS A 185 17.08 8.77 4.13
N PHE A 186 17.29 8.31 2.90
CA PHE A 186 17.09 6.93 2.49
C PHE A 186 17.97 5.97 3.30
N GLU A 187 19.28 6.22 3.38
CA GLU A 187 20.20 5.39 4.17
C GLU A 187 19.79 5.33 5.64
N ARG A 188 19.50 6.49 6.25
CA ARG A 188 19.11 6.59 7.66
C ARG A 188 17.83 5.82 7.95
N THR A 189 16.78 6.07 7.16
CA THR A 189 15.47 5.42 7.35
C THR A 189 15.53 3.93 7.02
N PHE A 190 16.33 3.52 6.02
CA PHE A 190 16.58 2.12 5.73
C PHE A 190 17.20 1.40 6.94
N LYS A 191 18.27 1.98 7.51
CA LYS A 191 18.93 1.39 8.68
C LYS A 191 17.97 1.26 9.86
N GLU A 192 17.15 2.29 10.10
CA GLU A 192 16.13 2.27 11.16
C GLU A 192 15.09 1.17 10.94
N ILE A 193 14.48 1.06 9.75
CA ILE A 193 13.53 -0.02 9.44
C ILE A 193 14.19 -1.38 9.63
N SER A 194 15.42 -1.53 9.12
CA SER A 194 16.16 -2.78 9.14
C SER A 194 16.44 -3.30 10.56
N SER A 195 16.88 -2.42 11.46
CA SER A 195 17.23 -2.79 12.84
C SER A 195 16.01 -2.93 13.75
N THR A 196 14.86 -2.34 13.41
CA THR A 196 13.67 -2.29 14.27
C THR A 196 12.54 -3.21 13.78
N VAL A 197 11.64 -2.71 12.92
CA VAL A 197 10.41 -3.38 12.50
C VAL A 197 10.64 -4.41 11.39
N GLY A 198 11.59 -4.16 10.49
CA GLY A 198 11.93 -5.05 9.37
C GLY A 198 10.79 -5.27 8.37
N ILE A 199 9.85 -4.34 8.25
CA ILE A 199 8.72 -4.39 7.30
C ILE A 199 9.06 -3.52 6.10
N TRP A 200 9.02 -4.10 4.90
CA TRP A 200 9.38 -3.42 3.66
C TRP A 200 8.24 -3.51 2.63
N PRO A 201 7.93 -2.43 1.90
CA PRO A 201 6.90 -2.47 0.86
C PRO A 201 7.37 -3.28 -0.36
N LEU A 202 6.44 -4.00 -1.00
CA LEU A 202 6.68 -4.78 -2.21
C LEU A 202 5.83 -4.31 -3.42
N PRO A 203 6.40 -4.33 -4.64
CA PRO A 203 7.83 -4.47 -4.91
C PRO A 203 8.62 -3.25 -4.40
N THR A 204 9.89 -3.48 -4.10
CA THR A 204 10.91 -2.44 -3.90
C THR A 204 11.04 -1.63 -5.18
N SER A 205 10.78 -0.32 -5.14
CA SER A 205 10.80 0.55 -6.32
C SER A 205 10.75 2.03 -5.89
N PRO A 206 11.26 2.99 -6.69
CA PRO A 206 11.20 4.42 -6.35
C PRO A 206 9.79 4.96 -6.10
N HIS A 207 8.74 4.41 -6.72
CA HIS A 207 7.35 4.83 -6.45
C HIS A 207 6.84 4.46 -5.04
N ARG A 208 7.67 3.78 -4.24
CA ARG A 208 7.44 3.54 -2.80
C ARG A 208 8.03 4.63 -1.91
N LEU A 209 8.56 5.70 -2.50
CA LEU A 209 9.19 6.80 -1.79
C LEU A 209 8.53 8.14 -2.15
N VAL A 210 8.30 8.96 -1.13
CA VAL A 210 7.75 10.32 -1.27
C VAL A 210 8.65 11.28 -0.49
N TRP A 211 9.18 12.29 -1.17
CA TRP A 211 10.00 13.32 -0.55
C TRP A 211 9.15 14.52 -0.17
N ASN A 212 9.20 14.92 1.10
CA ASN A 212 8.59 16.16 1.57
C ASN A 212 9.69 17.18 1.87
N PRO A 213 9.89 18.20 1.01
CA PRO A 213 10.94 19.19 1.20
C PRO A 213 10.64 20.15 2.36
N THR A 214 9.37 20.35 2.72
CA THR A 214 8.99 21.23 3.83
C THR A 214 9.36 20.64 5.18
N THR A 215 9.20 19.33 5.34
CA THR A 215 9.53 18.61 6.58
C THR A 215 10.86 17.86 6.49
N GLU A 216 11.59 18.01 5.39
CA GLU A 216 12.81 17.27 5.08
C GLU A 216 12.66 15.76 5.39
N THR A 217 11.57 15.16 4.92
CA THR A 217 11.24 13.77 5.27
C THR A 217 11.07 12.93 4.02
N LEU A 218 11.81 11.83 3.95
CA LEU A 218 11.60 10.78 2.96
C LEU A 218 10.68 9.72 3.55
N PHE A 219 9.46 9.64 3.04
CA PHE A 219 8.47 8.67 3.46
C PHE A 219 8.55 7.38 2.64
N TRP A 220 8.45 6.26 3.33
CA TRP A 220 8.22 4.95 2.74
C TRP A 220 6.72 4.70 2.66
N VAL A 221 6.20 4.37 1.48
CA VAL A 221 4.76 4.18 1.24
C VAL A 221 4.47 2.88 0.50
N GLY A 222 3.19 2.50 0.40
CA GLY A 222 2.76 1.41 -0.47
C GLY A 222 2.88 0.01 0.14
N PHE A 223 2.63 -0.13 1.44
CA PHE A 223 2.66 -1.38 2.21
C PHE A 223 1.47 -2.32 1.94
N ARG A 224 0.95 -2.35 0.70
CA ARG A 224 -0.13 -3.29 0.32
C ARG A 224 0.33 -4.75 0.46
N TRP A 225 1.55 -4.99 0.00
CA TRP A 225 2.27 -6.24 0.08
C TRP A 225 3.58 -5.94 0.79
N ILE A 226 4.02 -6.84 1.66
CA ILE A 226 5.23 -6.63 2.44
C ILE A 226 6.17 -7.82 2.40
N ILE A 227 7.42 -7.57 2.75
CA ILE A 227 8.35 -8.61 3.19
C ILE A 227 8.82 -8.31 4.61
N ARG A 228 8.89 -9.35 5.45
CA ARG A 228 9.44 -9.30 6.80
C ARG A 228 10.90 -9.73 6.75
N LYS A 229 11.81 -8.78 6.92
CA LYS A 229 13.24 -9.04 6.96
C LYS A 229 13.94 -7.97 7.80
N LYS A 230 14.18 -8.31 9.07
CA LYS A 230 15.06 -7.55 9.95
C LYS A 230 16.53 -7.78 9.58
N ASN A 231 17.41 -6.92 10.08
CA ASN A 231 18.86 -7.05 9.95
C ASN A 231 19.34 -7.15 8.49
N ARG A 232 18.63 -6.50 7.56
CA ARG A 232 19.17 -6.25 6.22
C ARG A 232 20.39 -5.35 6.36
N LEU A 233 21.53 -5.84 5.93
CA LEU A 233 22.74 -5.03 5.90
C LEU A 233 22.52 -3.86 4.94
N TRP A 234 22.95 -2.69 5.39
CA TRP A 234 23.06 -1.54 4.51
C TRP A 234 24.30 -1.71 3.63
N ASP A 235 24.11 -1.57 2.33
CA ASP A 235 25.17 -1.41 1.35
C ASP A 235 24.69 -0.47 0.23
N ARG A 236 25.63 0.14 -0.49
CA ARG A 236 25.31 1.10 -1.57
C ARG A 236 24.55 0.47 -2.73
N GLY A 237 24.58 -0.86 -2.89
CA GLY A 237 23.80 -1.62 -3.86
C GLY A 237 22.29 -1.58 -3.59
N CYS A 238 21.86 -1.04 -2.44
CA CYS A 238 20.46 -0.69 -2.22
C CYS A 238 20.01 0.51 -3.07
N LEU A 239 20.89 1.47 -3.39
CA LEU A 239 20.51 2.70 -4.10
C LEU A 239 20.00 2.44 -5.53
N PRO A 240 20.65 1.60 -6.36
CA PRO A 240 20.16 1.27 -7.70
C PRO A 240 18.79 0.60 -7.71
N THR A 241 18.42 -0.15 -6.65
CA THR A 241 17.09 -0.80 -6.57
C THR A 241 15.93 0.19 -6.44
N PHE A 242 16.24 1.43 -6.04
CA PHE A 242 15.32 2.55 -6.00
C PHE A 242 15.63 3.61 -7.05
N ASP A 243 16.49 3.31 -8.03
CA ASP A 243 16.92 4.26 -9.07
C ASP A 243 17.41 5.61 -8.49
N LEU A 244 18.06 5.56 -7.31
CA LEU A 244 18.64 6.75 -6.66
C LEU A 244 20.06 7.07 -7.16
N VAL A 245 20.59 6.24 -8.06
CA VAL A 245 21.88 6.38 -8.73
C VAL A 245 21.80 5.70 -10.09
N LYS A 246 22.50 6.21 -11.10
CA LYS A 246 22.68 5.46 -12.35
C LYS A 246 23.99 4.70 -12.29
N THR A 247 23.94 3.41 -12.64
CA THR A 247 25.11 2.54 -12.60
C THR A 247 25.64 2.33 -14.02
N PRO A 248 26.95 2.49 -14.29
CA PRO A 248 27.52 2.32 -15.63
C PRO A 248 27.42 0.86 -16.11
N ASN A 249 27.32 -0.08 -15.17
CA ASN A 249 27.08 -1.49 -15.39
C ASN A 249 26.27 -2.07 -14.21
N ASN A 250 25.61 -3.19 -14.43
CA ASN A 250 24.86 -3.90 -13.37
C ASN A 250 25.77 -4.78 -12.50
N ARG A 251 27.05 -4.44 -12.30
CA ARG A 251 27.98 -5.27 -11.50
C ARG A 251 27.53 -5.37 -10.04
N TRP A 252 26.82 -4.36 -9.53
CA TRP A 252 26.25 -4.33 -8.18
C TRP A 252 25.25 -5.46 -7.88
N THR A 253 24.68 -6.11 -8.90
CA THR A 253 23.79 -7.26 -8.70
C THR A 253 24.54 -8.56 -8.46
N ARG A 254 25.88 -8.58 -8.63
CA ARG A 254 26.68 -9.80 -8.51
C ARG A 254 27.01 -10.08 -7.05
N ARG A 255 27.04 -11.37 -6.68
CA ARG A 255 27.33 -11.81 -5.30
C ARG A 255 28.75 -11.47 -4.85
N ASP A 256 29.68 -11.32 -5.79
CA ASP A 256 31.09 -11.00 -5.57
C ASP A 256 31.40 -9.50 -5.76
N TRP A 257 30.38 -8.63 -5.81
CA TRP A 257 30.60 -7.20 -5.91
C TRP A 257 31.34 -6.67 -4.66
N ASP A 258 32.38 -5.89 -4.91
CA ASP A 258 33.32 -5.34 -3.93
C ASP A 258 32.86 -4.00 -3.32
N GLY A 259 31.68 -3.51 -3.71
CA GLY A 259 31.17 -2.21 -3.28
C GLY A 259 31.70 -1.03 -4.10
N ASP A 260 32.43 -1.28 -5.20
CA ASP A 260 32.93 -0.20 -6.07
C ASP A 260 31.77 0.55 -6.72
N THR A 261 31.71 1.86 -6.46
CA THR A 261 30.73 2.80 -7.01
C THR A 261 31.36 3.81 -7.98
N THR A 262 32.59 3.55 -8.42
CA THR A 262 33.27 4.39 -9.41
C THR A 262 32.44 4.46 -10.69
N GLY A 263 32.23 5.68 -11.19
CA GLY A 263 31.43 5.93 -12.39
C GLY A 263 29.91 5.92 -12.18
N TRP A 264 29.42 5.75 -10.94
CA TRP A 264 27.99 5.95 -10.66
C TRP A 264 27.63 7.43 -10.79
N GLU A 265 26.46 7.69 -11.39
CA GLU A 265 25.85 9.02 -11.40
C GLU A 265 25.03 9.20 -10.12
N TYR A 266 25.32 10.26 -9.38
CA TYR A 266 24.66 10.62 -8.14
C TYR A 266 23.79 11.85 -8.29
#